data_AF-A0A916YZW9-F1
#
_entry.id   AF-A0A916YZW9-F1
#
_cell.length_a   1.000
_cell.length_b   1.000
_cell.length_c   1.000
_cell.angle_alpha   90.00
_cell.angle_beta   90.00
_cell.angle_gamma   90.00
#
_symmetry.space_group_name_H-M   'P 1'
#
loop_
_entity.id
_entity.type
_entity.pdbx_description
1 polymer ?
#
loop_
_entity_poly.entity_id
_entity_poly.type
_entity_poly.pdbx_seq_one_letter_code
_entity_poly.pdbx_strand_id
1 'polypeptide(L)'
;MQELRTGRALQLEGLENARNKVTLGFKCDAGTKISLAQEARQSGMTLSEYVDTIISARHYQNQQSTNSYFNSDFKLRLEKAKQENQQILRALEFYENNTNLKNLLFQHQGKQIQFQDAYGRNQEIRIQSVADIFTVIVHSFKTN
;
A
#
# COMPACT_ATOMS: atom_id res chain seq x y z
N MET A 1 5.28 44.76 44.97
CA MET A 1 5.14 43.35 44.54
C MET A 1 4.00 43.30 43.55
N GLN A 2 4.28 43.00 42.28
CA GLN A 2 3.24 42.88 41.23
C GLN A 2 2.69 41.45 41.24
N GLU A 3 1.38 41.32 41.40
CA GLU A 3 0.68 40.03 41.35
C GLU A 3 0.76 39.42 39.95
N LEU A 4 1.33 38.21 39.87
CA LEU A 4 1.32 37.39 38.66
C LEU A 4 -0.09 36.87 38.43
N ARG A 5 -0.83 37.51 37.51
CA ARG A 5 -2.10 36.99 36.98
C ARG A 5 -1.83 35.69 36.21
N THR A 6 -2.01 34.54 36.86
CA THR A 6 -2.06 33.24 36.20
C THR A 6 -3.37 33.13 35.44
N GLY A 7 -3.30 32.97 34.11
CA GLY A 7 -4.46 32.83 33.24
C GLY A 7 -5.32 31.61 33.57
N ARG A 8 -6.59 31.64 33.15
CA ARG A 8 -7.58 30.55 33.33
C ARG A 8 -7.01 29.22 32.87
N ALA A 9 -7.18 28.18 33.69
CA ALA A 9 -6.82 26.81 33.33
C ALA A 9 -7.62 26.37 32.10
N LEU A 10 -6.92 25.78 31.14
CA LEU A 10 -7.47 25.33 29.86
C LEU A 10 -8.13 23.95 30.07
N GLN A 11 -9.42 23.83 29.78
CA GLN A 11 -10.15 22.55 29.89
C GLN A 11 -9.82 21.69 28.66
N LEU A 12 -8.95 20.71 28.83
CA LEU A 12 -8.42 19.86 27.75
C LEU A 12 -9.48 18.90 27.17
N GLU A 13 -10.43 18.46 27.99
CA GLU A 13 -11.47 17.49 27.65
C GLU A 13 -12.42 17.97 26.54
N GLY A 14 -12.68 19.28 26.48
CA GLY A 14 -13.52 19.88 25.43
C GLY A 14 -12.79 20.07 24.09
N LEU A 15 -11.46 20.02 24.08
CA LEU A 15 -10.63 20.25 22.90
C LEU A 15 -10.25 18.96 22.17
N GLU A 16 -10.24 17.83 22.86
CA GLU A 16 -9.87 16.53 22.29
C GLU A 16 -10.81 16.10 21.15
N ASN A 17 -12.09 16.52 21.20
CA ASN A 17 -13.09 16.19 20.19
C ASN A 17 -13.37 17.33 19.19
N ALA A 18 -12.64 18.43 19.27
CA ALA A 18 -12.84 19.58 18.39
C ALA A 18 -12.23 19.31 17.00
N ARG A 19 -13.06 19.26 15.96
CA ARG A 19 -12.59 19.14 14.56
C ARG A 19 -12.01 20.43 13.98
N ASN A 20 -12.23 21.56 14.65
CA ASN A 20 -11.76 22.87 14.21
C ASN A 20 -10.36 23.15 14.73
N LYS A 21 -9.52 23.81 13.93
CA LYS A 21 -8.19 24.27 14.37
C LYS A 21 -8.34 25.24 15.55
N VAL A 22 -7.66 24.97 16.66
CA VAL A 22 -7.69 25.79 17.86
C VAL A 22 -6.33 26.44 18.08
N THR A 23 -6.31 27.75 18.38
CA THR A 23 -5.08 28.45 18.74
C THR A 23 -4.78 28.24 20.21
N LEU A 24 -3.79 27.38 20.50
CA LEU A 24 -3.26 27.19 21.84
C LEU A 24 -2.01 28.03 22.03
N GLY A 25 -2.10 29.04 22.89
CA GLY A 25 -0.94 29.81 23.32
C GLY A 25 -0.13 29.02 24.33
N PHE A 26 1.05 28.54 23.96
CA PHE A 26 2.00 27.94 24.89
C PHE A 26 3.16 28.90 25.18
N LYS A 27 3.66 28.85 26.42
CA LYS A 27 4.85 29.62 26.83
C LYS A 27 6.10 28.80 26.49
N CYS A 28 7.06 29.43 25.83
CA CYS A 28 8.37 28.86 25.54
C CYS A 28 9.43 29.97 25.58
N ASP A 29 10.69 29.59 25.69
CA ASP A 29 11.82 30.52 25.65
C ASP A 29 11.89 31.24 24.30
N ALA A 30 12.31 32.51 24.35
CA ALA A 30 12.39 33.36 23.16
C ALA A 30 13.29 32.76 22.07
N GLY A 31 14.44 32.19 22.46
CA GLY A 31 15.37 31.52 21.53
C GLY A 31 14.72 30.35 20.80
N THR A 32 13.97 29.52 21.52
CA THR A 32 13.23 28.38 20.95
C THR A 32 12.18 28.84 19.95
N LYS A 33 11.44 29.91 20.27
CA LYS A 33 10.42 30.46 19.36
C LYS A 33 11.04 31.02 18.07
N ILE A 34 12.20 31.66 18.19
CA ILE A 34 12.95 32.19 17.04
C ILE A 34 13.48 31.04 16.17
N SER A 35 14.06 29.99 16.76
CA SER A 35 14.55 28.81 16.03
C SER A 35 13.45 28.16 15.22
N LEU A 36 12.31 27.84 15.86
CA LEU A 36 11.17 27.21 15.18
C LEU A 36 10.61 28.09 14.05
N ALA A 37 10.61 29.42 14.23
CA ALA A 37 10.18 30.34 13.18
C ALA A 37 11.15 30.39 12.00
N GLN A 38 12.46 30.27 12.24
CA GLN A 38 13.46 30.18 11.18
C GLN A 38 13.35 28.86 10.42
N GLU A 39 13.21 27.74 11.14
CA GLU A 39 13.04 26.40 10.56
C GLU A 39 11.76 26.30 9.71
N ALA A 40 10.65 26.86 10.18
CA ALA A 40 9.40 26.94 9.43
C ALA A 40 9.57 27.74 8.12
N ARG A 41 10.25 28.90 8.20
CA ARG A 41 10.55 29.73 7.03
C ARG A 41 11.44 29.02 6.01
N GLN A 42 12.48 28.33 6.46
CA GLN A 42 13.36 27.54 5.59
C GLN A 42 12.58 26.41 4.89
N SER A 43 11.59 25.85 5.56
CA SER A 43 10.73 24.79 5.03
C SER A 43 9.56 25.30 4.18
N GLY A 44 9.42 26.62 4.01
CA GLY A 44 8.31 27.22 3.27
C GLY A 44 6.94 27.06 3.93
N MET A 45 6.89 26.77 5.23
CA MET A 45 5.66 26.51 5.99
C MET A 45 5.37 27.63 6.99
N THR A 46 4.11 27.74 7.42
CA THR A 46 3.78 28.56 8.58
C THR A 46 4.28 27.89 9.86
N LEU A 47 4.54 28.68 10.91
CA LEU A 47 4.99 28.15 12.20
C LEU A 47 4.01 27.10 12.76
N SER A 48 2.70 27.32 12.59
CA SER A 48 1.66 26.41 13.03
C SER A 48 1.74 25.05 12.33
N GLU A 49 1.94 25.04 11.01
CA GLU A 49 2.08 23.82 10.21
C GLU A 49 3.38 23.07 10.53
N TYR A 50 4.46 23.82 10.72
CA TYR A 50 5.76 23.25 11.08
C TYR A 50 5.71 22.53 12.43
N VAL A 51 5.11 23.18 13.44
CA VAL A 51 4.93 22.59 14.77
C VAL A 51 4.02 21.37 14.72
N ASP A 52 2.92 21.42 13.95
CA ASP A 52 2.01 20.29 13.77
C ASP A 52 2.74 19.08 13.14
N THR A 53 3.61 19.34 12.16
CA THR A 53 4.44 18.31 11.52
C THR A 53 5.42 17.66 12.50
N ILE A 54 6.09 18.45 13.34
CA ILE A 54 7.02 17.94 14.37
C ILE A 54 6.27 17.10 15.39
N ILE A 55 5.13 17.57 15.88
CA ILE A 55 4.32 16.87 16.88
C ILE A 55 3.81 15.55 16.31
N SER A 56 3.27 15.59 15.08
CA SER A 56 2.83 14.39 14.36
C SER A 56 3.96 13.37 14.22
N ALA A 57 5.14 13.80 13.76
CA ALA A 57 6.30 12.93 13.61
C ALA A 57 6.72 12.26 14.94
N ARG A 58 6.69 12.99 16.06
CA ARG A 58 6.95 12.43 17.39
C ARG A 58 5.89 11.42 17.82
N HIS A 59 4.61 11.68 17.54
CA HIS A 59 3.55 10.72 17.83
C HIS A 59 3.71 9.42 17.04
N TYR A 60 4.07 9.51 15.75
CA TYR A 60 4.38 8.32 14.94
C TYR A 60 5.57 7.54 15.49
N GLN A 61 6.65 8.20 15.91
CA GLN A 61 7.83 7.54 16.48
C GLN A 61 7.54 6.87 17.83
N ASN A 62 6.77 7.53 18.71
CA ASN A 62 6.41 6.98 20.01
C ASN A 62 5.39 5.83 19.91
N GLN A 63 4.50 5.83 18.91
CA GLN A 63 3.60 4.69 18.65
C GLN A 63 4.33 3.47 18.07
N GLN A 64 5.46 3.67 17.39
CA GLN A 64 6.26 2.55 16.87
C GLN A 64 6.99 1.78 17.99
N SER A 65 7.26 2.40 19.14
CA SER A 65 7.96 1.75 20.25
C SER A 65 7.09 0.73 21.02
N THR A 66 5.76 0.80 20.90
CA THR A 66 4.81 -0.12 21.57
C THR A 66 4.25 -1.22 20.64
N ASN A 67 4.59 -1.22 19.35
CA ASN A 67 3.94 -2.05 18.31
C ASN A 67 4.84 -3.15 17.73
N SER A 68 5.57 -3.89 18.58
CA SER A 68 6.39 -5.03 18.13
C SER A 68 5.58 -6.12 17.43
N TYR A 69 4.30 -6.32 17.81
CA TYR A 69 3.39 -7.31 17.22
C TYR A 69 2.72 -6.85 15.91
N PHE A 70 2.41 -5.55 15.76
CA PHE A 70 1.76 -5.05 14.54
C PHE A 70 2.74 -5.01 13.36
N ASN A 71 4.02 -4.74 13.63
CA ASN A 71 5.06 -4.68 12.61
C ASN A 71 5.41 -6.08 12.07
N SER A 72 5.33 -7.13 12.90
CA SER A 72 5.56 -8.51 12.44
C SER A 72 4.46 -9.01 11.51
N ASP A 73 3.19 -8.75 11.83
CA ASP A 73 2.06 -9.16 10.99
C ASP A 73 2.01 -8.40 9.67
N PHE A 74 2.27 -7.08 9.70
CA PHE A 74 2.34 -6.29 8.48
C PHE A 74 3.49 -6.74 7.58
N LYS A 75 4.68 -6.99 8.16
CA LYS A 75 5.83 -7.48 7.41
C LYS A 75 5.58 -8.87 6.82
N LEU A 76 4.91 -9.76 7.55
CA LEU A 76 4.52 -11.08 7.05
C LEU A 76 3.55 -10.97 5.86
N ARG A 77 2.52 -10.11 5.96
CA ARG A 77 1.57 -9.86 4.86
C ARG A 77 2.27 -9.27 3.63
N LEU A 78 3.20 -8.34 3.85
CA LEU A 78 3.97 -7.72 2.79
C LEU A 78 4.85 -8.72 2.05
N GLU A 79 5.56 -9.59 2.79
CA GLU A 79 6.39 -10.64 2.19
C GLU A 79 5.54 -11.67 1.44
N LYS A 80 4.39 -12.05 1.97
CA LYS A 80 3.44 -12.93 1.27
C LYS A 80 2.95 -12.30 -0.04
N ALA A 81 2.55 -11.03 -0.02
CA ALA A 81 2.10 -10.33 -1.22
C ALA A 81 3.21 -10.19 -2.28
N LYS A 82 4.47 -10.00 -1.86
CA LYS A 82 5.62 -10.01 -2.79
C LYS A 82 5.81 -11.38 -3.44
N GLN A 83 5.71 -12.45 -2.67
CA GLN A 83 5.83 -13.81 -3.20
C GLN A 83 4.73 -14.12 -4.22
N GLU A 84 3.48 -13.77 -3.90
CA GLU A 84 2.35 -13.93 -4.82
C GLU A 84 2.57 -13.13 -6.12
N ASN A 85 3.02 -11.87 -6.03
CA ASN A 85 3.35 -11.08 -7.21
C ASN A 85 4.49 -11.70 -8.04
N GLN A 86 5.53 -12.24 -7.41
CA GLN A 86 6.60 -12.92 -8.14
C GLN A 86 6.11 -14.17 -8.87
N GLN A 87 5.19 -14.93 -8.28
CA GLN A 87 4.60 -16.09 -8.93
C GLN A 87 3.75 -15.68 -10.14
N ILE A 88 2.95 -14.63 -10.00
CA ILE A 88 2.14 -14.08 -11.11
C ILE A 88 3.05 -13.57 -12.23
N LEU A 89 4.11 -12.83 -11.89
CA LEU A 89 5.07 -12.32 -12.88
C LEU A 89 5.76 -13.44 -13.64
N ARG A 90 6.18 -14.52 -12.96
CA ARG A 90 6.75 -15.70 -13.64
C ARG A 90 5.74 -16.40 -14.54
N ALA A 91 4.49 -16.50 -14.10
CA ALA A 91 3.43 -17.09 -14.92
C ALA A 91 3.17 -16.23 -16.16
N LEU A 92 3.08 -14.91 -16.01
CA LEU A 92 2.96 -13.97 -17.13
C LEU A 92 4.14 -14.07 -18.09
N GLU A 93 5.37 -14.11 -17.56
CA GLU A 93 6.57 -14.27 -18.37
C GLU A 93 6.52 -15.56 -19.20
N PHE A 94 6.07 -16.67 -18.60
CA PHE A 94 5.88 -17.92 -19.33
C PHE A 94 4.85 -17.79 -20.46
N TYR A 95 3.70 -17.13 -20.22
CA TYR A 95 2.67 -16.98 -21.26
C TYR A 95 3.06 -15.95 -22.34
N GLU A 96 3.71 -14.86 -21.96
CA GLU A 96 4.04 -13.76 -22.86
C GLU A 96 5.34 -13.95 -23.60
N ASN A 97 6.34 -14.66 -23.06
CA ASN A 97 7.65 -14.80 -23.69
C ASN A 97 7.91 -16.16 -24.31
N ASN A 98 7.00 -17.14 -24.16
CA ASN A 98 7.16 -18.45 -24.77
C ASN A 98 6.82 -18.41 -26.28
N THR A 99 7.88 -18.44 -27.09
CA THR A 99 7.80 -18.37 -28.56
C THR A 99 7.00 -19.54 -29.15
N ASN A 100 7.05 -20.72 -28.54
CA ASN A 100 6.32 -21.90 -29.04
C ASN A 100 4.81 -21.73 -28.88
N LEU A 101 4.36 -21.16 -27.75
CA LEU A 101 2.95 -20.88 -27.52
C LEU A 101 2.41 -19.80 -28.47
N LYS A 102 3.20 -18.76 -28.75
CA LYS A 102 2.87 -17.74 -29.76
C LYS A 102 2.77 -18.32 -31.17
N ASN A 103 3.70 -19.20 -31.54
CA ASN A 103 3.69 -19.86 -32.85
C ASN A 103 2.47 -20.77 -33.01
N LEU A 104 2.12 -21.53 -31.96
CA LEU A 104 0.90 -22.33 -31.95
C LEU A 104 -0.35 -21.45 -32.03
N LEU A 105 -0.36 -20.28 -31.36
CA LEU A 105 -1.45 -19.32 -31.47
C LEU A 105 -1.62 -18.88 -32.91
N PHE A 106 -0.55 -18.44 -33.55
CA PHE A 106 -0.60 -18.04 -34.94
C PHE A 106 -1.12 -19.16 -35.87
N GLN A 107 -0.73 -20.42 -35.64
CA GLN A 107 -1.14 -21.56 -36.47
C GLN A 107 -2.60 -22.01 -36.25
N HIS A 108 -3.16 -21.77 -35.06
CA HIS A 108 -4.47 -22.28 -34.67
C HIS A 108 -5.49 -21.20 -34.32
N GLN A 109 -5.13 -19.92 -34.45
CA GLN A 109 -6.02 -18.80 -34.18
C GLN A 109 -7.33 -18.92 -34.98
N GLY A 110 -8.45 -18.75 -34.28
CA GLY A 110 -9.79 -18.79 -34.86
C GLY A 110 -10.35 -20.20 -35.09
N LYS A 111 -9.55 -21.26 -34.94
CA LYS A 111 -10.03 -22.66 -35.04
C LYS A 111 -10.81 -23.05 -33.79
N GLN A 112 -11.82 -23.90 -33.99
CA GLN A 112 -12.55 -24.57 -32.91
C GLN A 112 -11.91 -25.93 -32.67
N ILE A 113 -11.56 -26.22 -31.43
CA ILE A 113 -11.00 -27.51 -31.01
C ILE A 113 -11.90 -28.10 -29.93
N GLN A 114 -12.22 -29.38 -30.09
CA GLN A 114 -12.90 -30.16 -29.08
C GLN A 114 -11.87 -30.89 -28.22
N PHE A 115 -12.01 -30.81 -26.90
CA PHE A 115 -11.16 -31.52 -25.95
C PHE A 115 -11.99 -32.04 -24.78
N GLN A 116 -11.47 -33.02 -24.04
CA GLN A 116 -12.12 -33.51 -22.83
C GLN A 116 -11.59 -32.81 -21.59
N ASP A 117 -12.49 -32.25 -20.80
CA ASP A 117 -12.13 -31.62 -19.53
C ASP A 117 -11.69 -32.65 -18.48
N ALA A 118 -11.27 -32.16 -17.30
CA ALA A 118 -10.88 -32.99 -16.15
C ALA A 118 -11.91 -34.07 -15.77
N TYR A 119 -13.20 -33.86 -16.08
CA TYR A 119 -14.32 -34.73 -15.74
C TYR A 119 -14.78 -35.63 -16.91
N GLY A 120 -14.06 -35.61 -18.03
CA GLY A 120 -14.35 -36.44 -19.21
C GLY A 120 -15.49 -35.89 -20.08
N ARG A 121 -15.88 -34.63 -19.89
CA ARG A 121 -16.90 -33.98 -20.73
C ARG A 121 -16.23 -33.35 -21.94
N ASN A 122 -16.82 -33.54 -23.12
CA ASN A 122 -16.37 -32.86 -24.33
C ASN A 122 -16.73 -31.38 -24.22
N GLN A 123 -15.72 -30.53 -24.26
CA GLN A 123 -15.85 -29.08 -24.36
C GLN A 123 -15.30 -28.62 -25.69
N GLU A 124 -15.87 -27.53 -26.20
CA GLU A 124 -15.42 -26.87 -27.41
C GLU A 124 -14.88 -25.49 -27.05
N ILE A 125 -13.67 -25.19 -27.51
CA ILE A 125 -13.06 -23.87 -27.34
C ILE A 125 -12.63 -23.32 -28.70
N ARG A 126 -12.88 -22.03 -28.89
CA ARG A 126 -12.35 -21.28 -30.02
C ARG A 126 -11.06 -20.61 -29.60
N ILE A 127 -9.97 -20.90 -30.28
CA ILE A 127 -8.65 -20.34 -29.93
C ILE A 127 -8.60 -18.87 -30.30
N GLN A 128 -8.52 -17.99 -29.30
CA GLN A 128 -8.37 -16.54 -29.48
C GLN A 128 -7.13 -16.01 -28.77
N SER A 129 -6.66 -16.71 -27.74
CA SER A 129 -5.57 -16.32 -26.86
C SER A 129 -4.59 -17.45 -26.63
N VAL A 130 -3.40 -17.12 -26.10
CA VAL A 130 -2.40 -18.10 -25.68
C VAL A 130 -2.96 -19.01 -24.57
N ALA A 131 -3.84 -18.49 -23.71
CA ALA A 131 -4.48 -19.25 -22.65
C ALA A 131 -5.36 -20.39 -23.18
N ASP A 132 -6.04 -20.18 -24.31
CA ASP A 132 -6.89 -21.21 -24.92
C ASP A 132 -6.05 -22.37 -25.43
N ILE A 133 -4.90 -22.09 -26.04
CA ILE A 133 -3.96 -23.12 -26.48
C ILE A 133 -3.38 -23.87 -25.31
N PHE A 134 -2.96 -23.16 -24.26
CA PHE A 134 -2.45 -23.82 -23.08
C PHE A 134 -3.51 -24.74 -22.45
N THR A 135 -4.77 -24.30 -22.42
CA THR A 135 -5.90 -25.10 -21.94
C THR A 135 -6.07 -26.38 -22.77
N VAL A 136 -6.08 -26.26 -24.10
CA VAL A 136 -6.15 -27.42 -25.00
C VAL A 136 -4.96 -28.36 -24.80
N ILE A 137 -3.74 -27.83 -24.67
CA ILE A 137 -2.51 -28.60 -24.42
C ILE A 137 -2.65 -29.38 -23.11
N VAL A 138 -2.96 -28.72 -22.00
CA VAL A 138 -3.09 -29.36 -20.68
C VAL A 138 -4.14 -30.45 -20.69
N HIS A 139 -5.28 -30.23 -21.36
CA HIS A 139 -6.35 -31.22 -21.44
C HIS A 139 -6.11 -32.33 -22.47
N SER A 140 -5.27 -32.10 -23.47
CA SER A 140 -4.84 -33.13 -24.42
C SER A 140 -3.76 -34.05 -23.85
N PHE A 141 -3.04 -33.61 -22.82
CA PHE A 141 -2.09 -34.44 -22.07
C PHE A 141 -2.71 -35.30 -20.95
N LYS A 142 -4.02 -35.55 -20.98
CA LYS A 142 -4.62 -36.58 -20.11
C LYS A 142 -4.05 -37.97 -20.45
N THR A 143 -3.04 -38.34 -19.68
CA THR A 143 -2.46 -39.67 -19.56
C THR A 143 -3.52 -40.70 -19.17
N ASN A 144 -3.46 -41.86 -19.84
CA ASN A 144 -3.94 -43.15 -19.34
C ASN A 144 -3.57 -43.39 -17.88
#